data_AF-A0A2V8LL50-F1
#
_entry.id   AF-A0A2V8LL50-F1
#
_cell.length_a   1.000
_cell.length_b   1.000
_cell.length_c   1.000
_cell.angle_alpha   90.00
_cell.angle_beta   90.00
_cell.angle_gamma   90.00
#
_symmetry.space_group_name_H-M   'P 1'
#
loop_
_entity.id
_entity.type
_entity.pdbx_description
1 polymer ?
#
loop_
_entity_poly.entity_id
_entity_poly.type
_entity_poly.pdbx_seq_one_letter_code
_entity_poly.pdbx_strand_id
1 'polypeptide(L)'
;MQSASGQTPASVKRSLKDEVAYGERSRFVTSARVAVLERPSPDEFGLIFHVLSPLQDSVGIITPSSLHFVGTHRGAIVPDIDPREYRFLIHGTVDRPLEFTLEDLKRFPSVSRPHFLECLGNRAKPEHKTAQQTTGLTSCAEWTGVPLSVLLKEVGVQKGASWVVSEGAEEVKGAGSIPLAKAMDDCLVA
;
A
#
# COMPACT_ATOMS: atom_id res chain seq x y z
N MET A 1 44.53 6.32 -4.15
CA MET A 1 43.06 6.44 -4.09
C MET A 1 42.71 7.17 -2.80
N GLN A 2 41.95 8.26 -2.85
CA GLN A 2 41.46 8.97 -1.66
C GLN A 2 40.00 8.57 -1.43
N SER A 3 39.65 8.27 -0.18
CA SER A 3 38.27 8.02 0.24
C SER A 3 37.42 9.29 0.11
N ALA A 4 36.11 9.13 -0.08
CA ALA A 4 35.18 10.26 -0.10
C ALA A 4 35.23 11.05 1.22
N SER A 5 35.40 12.36 1.13
CA SER A 5 35.33 13.27 2.28
C SER A 5 33.88 13.70 2.52
N GLY A 6 33.35 13.48 3.72
CA GLY A 6 31.99 13.91 4.10
C GLY A 6 31.87 15.41 4.34
N GLN A 7 30.72 16.00 4.00
CA GLN A 7 30.36 17.37 4.35
C GLN A 7 29.61 17.39 5.69
N THR A 8 30.33 17.23 6.81
CA THR A 8 29.71 17.25 8.15
C THR A 8 29.30 18.68 8.49
N PRO A 9 28.00 18.99 8.60
CA PRO A 9 27.57 20.30 9.11
C PRO A 9 27.83 20.45 10.62
N ALA A 10 27.79 21.69 11.10
CA ALA A 10 27.63 21.97 12.53
C ALA A 10 26.40 21.24 13.09
N SER A 11 26.46 20.77 14.34
CA SER A 11 25.46 19.88 14.93
C SER A 11 24.04 20.48 14.82
N VAL A 12 23.18 19.85 14.04
CA VAL A 12 21.74 20.14 14.11
C VAL A 12 21.25 19.46 15.39
N LYS A 13 20.75 20.23 16.36
CA LYS A 13 20.14 19.65 17.57
C LYS A 13 18.86 18.92 17.14
N ARG A 14 18.87 17.59 17.25
CA ARG A 14 17.74 16.72 16.92
C ARG A 14 17.39 15.85 18.12
N SER A 15 16.17 15.34 18.11
CA SER A 15 15.72 14.40 19.14
C SER A 15 16.45 13.08 18.95
N LEU A 16 17.49 12.85 19.76
CA LEU A 16 18.27 11.60 19.74
C LEU A 16 17.37 10.35 19.90
N LYS A 17 16.25 10.49 20.60
CA LYS A 17 15.31 9.40 20.82
C LYS A 17 14.64 8.98 19.51
N ASP A 18 14.19 9.92 18.70
CA ASP A 18 13.45 9.62 17.46
C ASP A 18 14.40 9.26 16.32
N GLU A 19 15.58 9.91 16.26
CA GLU A 19 16.63 9.55 15.30
C GLU A 19 17.13 8.12 15.48
N VAL A 20 17.25 7.64 16.73
CA VAL A 20 17.66 6.25 16.99
C VAL A 20 16.48 5.29 16.83
N ALA A 21 15.27 5.68 17.24
CA ALA A 21 14.12 4.78 17.24
C ALA A 21 13.56 4.49 15.83
N TYR A 22 13.59 5.45 14.92
CA TYR A 22 13.03 5.30 13.56
C TYR A 22 13.96 5.81 12.46
N GLY A 23 14.79 6.82 12.76
CA GLY A 23 15.65 7.49 11.79
C GLY A 23 15.02 8.73 11.17
N GLU A 24 15.85 9.51 10.50
CA GLU A 24 15.43 10.71 9.78
C GLU A 24 15.95 10.71 8.35
N ARG A 25 15.16 11.32 7.46
CA ARG A 25 15.57 11.55 6.08
C ARG A 25 16.76 12.50 6.05
N SER A 26 17.81 12.14 5.31
CA SER A 26 18.93 13.04 5.05
C SER A 26 18.45 14.32 4.35
N ARG A 27 18.95 15.47 4.81
CA ARG A 27 18.63 16.80 4.26
C ARG A 27 18.98 16.96 2.76
N PHE A 28 19.83 16.09 2.24
CA PHE A 28 20.25 16.10 0.85
C PHE A 28 19.32 15.30 -0.06
N VAL A 29 18.43 14.48 0.50
CA VAL A 29 17.46 13.73 -0.29
C VAL A 29 16.31 14.68 -0.64
N THR A 30 16.13 14.94 -1.93
CA THR A 30 15.12 15.88 -2.45
C THR A 30 13.89 15.18 -3.03
N SER A 31 13.97 13.89 -3.35
CA SER A 31 12.89 13.07 -3.93
C SER A 31 11.59 13.12 -3.15
N ALA A 32 10.56 13.75 -3.68
CA ALA A 32 9.31 13.93 -2.97
C ALA A 32 8.16 13.32 -3.75
N ARG A 33 7.16 12.80 -3.03
CA ARG A 33 5.87 12.52 -3.64
C ARG A 33 5.18 13.83 -3.97
N VAL A 34 4.39 13.86 -5.04
CA VAL A 34 3.63 15.05 -5.45
C VAL A 34 2.18 14.67 -5.74
N ALA A 35 1.24 15.58 -5.50
CA ALA A 35 -0.15 15.36 -5.89
C ALA A 35 -0.27 15.22 -7.42
N VAL A 36 -1.26 14.45 -7.86
CA VAL A 36 -1.68 14.46 -9.27
C VAL A 36 -2.12 15.88 -9.66
N LEU A 37 -1.62 16.41 -10.80
CA LEU A 37 -1.79 17.82 -11.17
C LEU A 37 -3.25 18.29 -11.18
N GLU A 38 -4.17 17.42 -11.60
CA GLU A 38 -5.59 17.75 -11.76
C GLU A 38 -6.38 17.66 -10.45
N ARG A 39 -5.74 17.21 -9.38
CA ARG A 39 -6.37 16.83 -8.11
C ARG A 39 -5.47 17.28 -6.96
N PRO A 40 -5.73 18.44 -6.34
CA PRO A 40 -4.91 18.89 -5.22
C PRO A 40 -4.94 17.86 -4.09
N SER A 41 -3.79 17.68 -3.45
CA SER A 41 -3.64 16.85 -2.26
C SER A 41 -2.65 17.51 -1.30
N PRO A 42 -3.03 17.78 -0.03
CA PRO A 42 -4.36 17.61 0.54
C PRO A 42 -5.45 18.38 -0.22
N ASP A 43 -6.67 17.85 -0.26
CA ASP A 43 -7.82 18.55 -0.84
C ASP A 43 -8.32 19.68 0.09
N GLU A 44 -9.42 20.34 -0.27
CA GLU A 44 -9.99 21.45 0.52
C GLU A 44 -10.45 21.04 1.93
N PHE A 45 -10.63 19.74 2.18
CA PHE A 45 -10.99 19.17 3.48
C PHE A 45 -9.77 18.62 4.23
N GLY A 46 -8.56 18.77 3.67
CA GLY A 46 -7.32 18.26 4.25
C GLY A 46 -7.07 16.78 3.99
N LEU A 47 -7.82 16.14 3.08
CA LEU A 47 -7.68 14.71 2.79
C LEU A 47 -6.62 14.44 1.73
N ILE A 48 -5.82 13.38 1.94
CA ILE A 48 -4.81 12.95 0.97
C ILE A 48 -5.48 12.09 -0.10
N PHE A 49 -5.29 12.46 -1.37
CA PHE A 49 -5.93 11.80 -2.50
C PHE A 49 -5.00 11.82 -3.72
N HIS A 50 -4.61 10.63 -4.22
CA HIS A 50 -3.81 10.47 -5.43
C HIS A 50 -2.47 11.24 -5.38
N VAL A 51 -1.48 10.62 -4.74
CA VAL A 51 -0.12 11.16 -4.61
C VAL A 51 0.86 10.24 -5.34
N LEU A 52 1.70 10.82 -6.19
CA LEU A 52 2.59 10.17 -7.14
C LEU A 52 3.96 9.83 -6.55
N SER A 53 4.47 8.64 -6.84
CA SER A 53 5.84 8.24 -6.52
C SER A 53 6.88 8.91 -7.43
N PRO A 54 8.02 9.37 -6.89
CA PRO A 54 9.11 9.98 -7.66
C PRO A 54 9.93 8.92 -8.42
N LEU A 55 9.33 8.29 -9.43
CA LEU A 55 9.93 7.16 -10.15
C LEU A 55 11.27 7.51 -10.79
N GLN A 56 11.42 8.72 -11.33
CA GLN A 56 12.68 9.17 -11.96
C GLN A 56 13.87 9.26 -10.99
N ASP A 57 13.61 9.32 -9.68
CA ASP A 57 14.65 9.40 -8.66
C ASP A 57 14.98 8.03 -8.04
N SER A 58 14.20 7.00 -8.40
CA SER A 58 14.30 5.67 -7.79
C SER A 58 15.32 4.81 -8.55
N VAL A 59 16.01 3.94 -7.81
CA VAL A 59 16.92 2.92 -8.37
C VAL A 59 16.45 1.54 -7.92
N GLY A 60 16.46 0.58 -8.84
CA GLY A 60 15.94 -0.76 -8.59
C GLY A 60 14.41 -0.84 -8.69
N ILE A 61 13.84 -1.92 -8.17
CA ILE A 61 12.40 -2.19 -8.31
C ILE A 61 11.60 -1.87 -7.05
N ILE A 62 12.23 -1.81 -5.87
CA ILE A 62 11.50 -1.58 -4.61
C ILE A 62 11.39 -0.08 -4.36
N THR A 63 10.15 0.40 -4.32
CA THR A 63 9.81 1.77 -3.92
C THR A 63 9.87 1.87 -2.40
N PRO A 64 10.64 2.81 -1.81
CA PRO A 64 10.63 3.02 -0.37
C PRO A 64 9.21 3.31 0.14
N SER A 65 8.80 2.74 1.28
CA SER A 65 7.42 2.86 1.78
C SER A 65 6.96 4.31 1.96
N SER A 66 7.86 5.20 2.37
CA SER A 66 7.57 6.65 2.51
C SER A 66 7.36 7.38 1.18
N LEU A 67 7.75 6.75 0.06
CA LEU A 67 7.62 7.25 -1.31
C LEU A 67 6.63 6.44 -2.16
N HIS A 68 5.99 5.41 -1.59
CA HIS A 68 4.93 4.66 -2.26
C HIS A 68 3.74 5.59 -2.59
N PHE A 69 3.16 5.40 -3.78
CA PHE A 69 2.03 6.21 -4.22
C PHE A 69 0.83 5.96 -3.30
N VAL A 70 -0.05 6.96 -3.21
CA VAL A 70 -1.31 6.85 -2.46
C VAL A 70 -2.46 6.97 -3.45
N GLY A 71 -3.28 5.94 -3.55
CA GLY A 71 -4.54 5.95 -4.31
C GLY A 71 -5.68 5.61 -3.36
N THR A 72 -6.65 6.51 -3.22
CA THR A 72 -7.84 6.30 -2.38
C THR A 72 -9.05 6.88 -3.09
N HIS A 73 -10.27 6.61 -2.61
CA HIS A 73 -11.49 7.22 -3.14
C HIS A 73 -11.64 8.66 -2.66
N ARG A 74 -12.33 9.51 -3.43
CA ARG A 74 -12.53 10.90 -3.02
C ARG A 74 -13.41 10.93 -1.77
N GLY A 75 -12.99 11.68 -0.75
CA GLY A 75 -13.69 11.76 0.53
C GLY A 75 -13.43 10.57 1.47
N ALA A 76 -12.61 9.59 1.06
CA ALA A 76 -12.24 8.50 1.95
C ALA A 76 -11.25 8.98 3.02
N ILE A 77 -11.59 8.69 4.27
CA ILE A 77 -10.70 8.87 5.42
C ILE A 77 -9.97 7.54 5.61
N VAL A 78 -8.63 7.58 5.67
CA VAL A 78 -7.84 6.39 5.96
C VAL A 78 -8.16 5.97 7.39
N PRO A 79 -8.67 4.74 7.62
CA PRO A 79 -9.09 4.32 8.94
C PRO A 79 -7.87 4.16 9.86
N ASP A 80 -7.96 4.72 11.06
CA ASP A 80 -7.01 4.49 12.15
C ASP A 80 -7.50 3.30 12.98
N ILE A 81 -6.95 2.12 12.71
CA ILE A 81 -7.44 0.85 13.26
C ILE A 81 -6.48 0.37 14.35
N ASP A 82 -6.99 0.20 15.57
CA ASP A 82 -6.27 -0.53 16.61
C ASP A 82 -6.12 -2.01 16.18
N PRO A 83 -4.88 -2.53 16.05
CA PRO A 83 -4.65 -3.92 15.66
C PRO A 83 -5.37 -4.97 16.53
N ARG A 84 -5.73 -4.63 17.77
CA ARG A 84 -6.47 -5.51 18.70
C ARG A 84 -7.96 -5.59 18.38
N GLU A 85 -8.50 -4.52 17.81
CA GLU A 85 -9.90 -4.41 17.38
C GLU A 85 -10.10 -4.86 15.93
N TYR A 86 -9.02 -5.06 15.18
CA TYR A 86 -9.08 -5.53 13.79
C TYR A 86 -9.83 -6.87 13.67
N ARG A 87 -10.78 -6.91 12.74
CA ARG A 87 -11.54 -8.11 12.36
C ARG A 87 -11.58 -8.27 10.85
N PHE A 88 -11.33 -9.49 10.38
CA PHE A 88 -11.41 -9.87 8.98
C PHE A 88 -12.45 -10.96 8.80
N LEU A 89 -13.59 -10.62 8.22
CA LEU A 89 -14.71 -11.53 8.02
C LEU A 89 -14.67 -12.15 6.63
N ILE A 90 -14.74 -13.48 6.56
CA ILE A 90 -15.04 -14.21 5.33
C ILE A 90 -16.38 -14.93 5.49
N HIS A 91 -17.34 -14.60 4.62
CA HIS A 91 -18.69 -15.15 4.64
C HIS A 91 -19.27 -15.29 3.21
N GLY A 92 -20.52 -15.72 3.09
CA GLY A 92 -21.22 -15.91 1.81
C GLY A 92 -21.38 -17.39 1.47
N THR A 93 -20.98 -17.78 0.26
CA THR A 93 -21.11 -19.16 -0.26
C THR A 93 -19.97 -20.06 0.27
N VAL A 94 -19.94 -20.24 1.59
CA VAL A 94 -18.92 -20.99 2.34
C VAL A 94 -19.59 -21.87 3.41
N ASP A 95 -18.96 -22.98 3.77
CA ASP A 95 -19.48 -23.93 4.76
C ASP A 95 -19.44 -23.37 6.18
N ARG A 96 -18.39 -22.62 6.51
CA ARG A 96 -18.18 -22.02 7.82
C ARG A 96 -17.71 -20.58 7.68
N PRO A 97 -18.62 -19.60 7.76
CA PRO A 97 -18.24 -18.20 7.87
C PRO A 97 -17.37 -17.98 9.11
N LEU A 98 -16.26 -17.26 8.96
CA LEU A 98 -15.31 -17.00 10.04
C LEU A 98 -14.92 -15.54 10.08
N GLU A 99 -14.75 -15.03 11.29
CA GLU A 99 -14.11 -13.74 11.57
C GLU A 99 -12.74 -14.01 12.21
N PHE A 100 -11.69 -13.44 11.63
CA PHE A 100 -10.31 -13.60 12.10
C PHE A 100 -9.84 -12.31 12.78
N THR A 101 -9.13 -12.44 13.89
CA THR A 101 -8.31 -11.35 14.44
C THR A 101 -7.00 -11.23 13.67
N LEU A 102 -6.29 -10.11 13.83
CA LEU A 102 -4.95 -9.97 13.24
C LEU A 102 -3.97 -11.04 13.74
N GLU A 103 -4.10 -11.45 15.01
CA GLU A 103 -3.26 -12.51 15.59
C GLU A 103 -3.58 -13.89 15.02
N ASP A 104 -4.83 -14.16 14.63
CA ASP A 104 -5.19 -15.39 13.93
C ASP A 104 -4.54 -15.42 12.53
N LEU A 105 -4.63 -14.30 11.79
CA LEU A 105 -4.04 -14.19 10.46
C LEU A 105 -2.52 -14.43 10.47
N LYS A 106 -1.81 -13.89 11.47
CA LYS A 106 -0.36 -14.09 11.62
C LYS A 106 0.07 -15.53 11.90
N ARG A 107 -0.86 -16.42 12.30
CA ARG A 107 -0.58 -17.84 12.57
C ARG A 107 -0.67 -18.71 11.32
N PHE A 108 -1.32 -18.23 10.27
CA PHE A 108 -1.35 -18.92 8.98
C PHE A 108 0.01 -18.86 8.28
N PRO A 109 0.30 -19.81 7.37
CA PRO A 109 1.52 -19.74 6.57
C PRO A 109 1.51 -18.49 5.68
N SER A 110 2.54 -17.66 5.85
CA SER A 110 2.75 -16.45 5.04
C SER A 110 3.80 -16.66 3.96
N VAL A 111 3.68 -15.91 2.88
CA VAL A 111 4.68 -15.82 1.81
C VAL A 111 5.03 -14.36 1.55
N SER A 112 6.25 -14.11 1.07
CA SER A 112 6.73 -12.78 0.69
C SER A 112 6.97 -12.72 -0.81
N ARG A 113 6.42 -11.71 -1.49
CA ARG A 113 6.55 -11.55 -2.95
C ARG A 113 6.70 -10.09 -3.35
N PRO A 114 7.62 -9.75 -4.27
CA PRO A 114 7.62 -8.43 -4.89
C PRO A 114 6.42 -8.31 -5.83
N HIS A 115 5.54 -7.35 -5.57
CA HIS A 115 4.44 -6.98 -6.47
C HIS A 115 4.44 -5.48 -6.70
N PHE A 116 4.24 -5.09 -7.96
CA PHE A 116 3.89 -3.71 -8.27
C PHE A 116 2.38 -3.55 -8.24
N LEU A 117 1.94 -2.40 -7.73
CA LEU A 117 0.58 -1.92 -7.83
C LEU A 117 0.57 -0.74 -8.79
N GLU A 118 -0.43 -0.71 -9.66
CA GLU A 118 -0.68 0.40 -10.58
C GLU A 118 -2.15 0.82 -10.46
N CYS A 119 -2.37 2.12 -10.28
CA CYS A 119 -3.73 2.65 -10.28
C CYS A 119 -4.31 2.59 -11.70
N LEU A 120 -5.58 2.17 -11.84
CA LEU A 120 -6.32 2.26 -13.12
C LEU A 120 -6.31 3.67 -13.73
N GLY A 121 -6.17 4.71 -12.89
CA GLY A 121 -6.08 6.10 -13.31
C GLY A 121 -4.70 6.55 -13.81
N ASN A 122 -3.66 5.70 -13.76
CA ASN A 122 -2.30 6.03 -14.17
C ASN A 122 -2.25 6.28 -15.68
N ARG A 123 -2.02 7.52 -16.08
CA ARG A 123 -2.00 7.91 -17.49
C ARG A 123 -1.16 9.15 -17.70
N ALA A 124 -0.45 9.18 -18.82
CA ALA A 124 0.24 10.36 -19.29
C ALA A 124 -0.72 11.36 -19.96
N LYS A 125 -0.42 12.65 -19.81
CA LYS A 125 -1.07 13.76 -20.53
C LYS A 125 -0.02 14.71 -21.11
N PRO A 126 -0.36 15.54 -22.12
CA PRO A 126 0.59 16.47 -22.74
C PRO A 126 1.28 17.44 -21.75
N GLU A 127 0.61 17.76 -20.65
CA GLU A 127 1.11 18.67 -19.61
C GLU A 127 2.15 18.00 -18.70
N HIS A 128 2.19 16.67 -18.65
CA HIS A 128 3.15 15.92 -17.83
C HIS A 128 4.55 15.99 -18.42
N LYS A 129 5.54 16.31 -17.58
CA LYS A 129 6.95 16.53 -17.97
C LYS A 129 7.93 15.57 -17.28
N THR A 130 7.49 14.80 -16.29
CA THR A 130 8.34 13.86 -15.53
C THR A 130 7.73 12.46 -15.48
N ALA A 131 8.56 11.43 -15.25
CA ALA A 131 8.09 10.06 -15.08
C ALA A 131 7.09 9.91 -13.91
N GLN A 132 7.30 10.68 -12.84
CA GLN A 132 6.37 10.80 -11.72
C GLN A 132 5.01 11.32 -12.16
N GLN A 133 4.95 12.32 -13.05
CA GLN A 133 3.67 12.85 -13.53
C GLN A 133 2.96 11.88 -14.48
N THR A 134 3.70 11.21 -15.36
CA THR A 134 3.12 10.33 -16.39
C THR A 134 2.69 8.98 -15.86
N THR A 135 3.49 8.40 -14.95
CA THR A 135 3.40 6.99 -14.53
C THR A 135 3.56 6.80 -13.02
N GLY A 136 3.58 7.88 -12.23
CA GLY A 136 3.86 7.81 -10.80
C GLY A 136 2.74 7.26 -9.92
N LEU A 137 1.57 6.91 -10.46
CA LEU A 137 0.59 6.07 -9.74
C LEU A 137 0.94 4.58 -9.85
N THR A 138 2.23 4.30 -9.72
CA THR A 138 2.82 2.95 -9.72
C THR A 138 3.88 2.89 -8.63
N SER A 139 3.90 1.79 -7.89
CA SER A 139 4.95 1.48 -6.92
C SER A 139 5.09 -0.01 -6.79
N CYS A 140 6.25 -0.47 -6.37
CA CYS A 140 6.52 -1.88 -6.13
C CYS A 140 7.11 -2.08 -4.75
N ALA A 141 6.60 -3.06 -4.03
CA ALA A 141 7.02 -3.41 -2.68
C ALA A 141 7.09 -4.93 -2.55
N GLU A 142 7.81 -5.40 -1.54
CA GLU A 142 7.67 -6.77 -1.07
C GLU A 142 6.46 -6.85 -0.16
N TRP A 143 5.47 -7.66 -0.55
CA TRP A 143 4.25 -7.89 0.21
C TRP A 143 4.37 -9.23 0.92
N THR A 144 4.20 -9.21 2.24
CA THR A 144 4.20 -10.43 3.07
C THR A 144 2.81 -10.64 3.63
N GLY A 145 2.23 -11.80 3.36
CA GLY A 145 0.85 -12.07 3.78
C GLY A 145 0.45 -13.52 3.59
N VAL A 146 -0.80 -13.82 3.96
CA VAL A 146 -1.38 -15.15 3.85
C VAL A 146 -1.97 -15.33 2.44
N PRO A 147 -1.67 -16.41 1.71
CA PRO A 147 -2.38 -16.72 0.47
C PRO A 147 -3.88 -16.80 0.72
N LEU A 148 -4.68 -16.03 -0.02
CA LEU A 148 -6.13 -15.99 0.13
C LEU A 148 -6.75 -17.39 -0.05
N SER A 149 -6.14 -18.22 -0.89
CA SER A 149 -6.53 -19.62 -1.08
C SER A 149 -6.44 -20.48 0.18
N VAL A 150 -5.56 -20.16 1.13
CA VAL A 150 -5.46 -20.84 2.44
C VAL A 150 -6.68 -20.49 3.29
N LEU A 151 -7.02 -19.21 3.38
CA LEU A 151 -8.17 -18.73 4.15
C LEU A 151 -9.50 -19.22 3.55
N LEU A 152 -9.62 -19.20 2.21
CA LEU A 152 -10.80 -19.70 1.51
C LEU A 152 -11.00 -21.22 1.70
N LYS A 153 -9.92 -22.01 1.81
CA LYS A 153 -10.01 -23.43 2.18
C LYS A 153 -10.46 -23.62 3.62
N GLU A 154 -9.96 -22.79 4.55
CA GLU A 154 -10.32 -22.86 5.97
C GLU A 154 -11.82 -22.63 6.23
N VAL A 155 -12.45 -21.73 5.47
CA VAL A 155 -13.90 -21.47 5.55
C VAL A 155 -14.75 -22.46 4.73
N GLY A 156 -14.12 -23.25 3.86
CA GLY A 156 -14.80 -24.21 2.98
C GLY A 156 -15.66 -23.56 1.90
N VAL A 157 -15.06 -23.02 0.84
CA VAL A 157 -15.84 -22.46 -0.30
C VAL A 157 -16.73 -23.53 -0.94
N GLN A 158 -18.03 -23.25 -1.04
CA GLN A 158 -19.02 -24.18 -1.57
C GLN A 158 -18.96 -24.31 -3.10
N LYS A 159 -19.40 -25.46 -3.60
CA LYS A 159 -19.58 -25.70 -5.03
C LYS A 159 -20.57 -24.69 -5.62
N GLY A 160 -20.17 -24.01 -6.69
CA GLY A 160 -20.99 -22.99 -7.38
C GLY A 160 -20.60 -21.55 -7.05
N ALA A 161 -19.76 -21.32 -6.03
CA ALA A 161 -19.12 -20.04 -5.83
C ALA A 161 -18.24 -19.69 -7.05
N SER A 162 -18.28 -18.42 -7.48
CA SER A 162 -17.60 -17.97 -8.71
C SER A 162 -16.85 -16.64 -8.57
N TRP A 163 -17.20 -15.84 -7.57
CA TRP A 163 -16.61 -14.52 -7.33
C TRP A 163 -16.30 -14.33 -5.85
N VAL A 164 -15.25 -13.56 -5.60
CA VAL A 164 -14.94 -13.01 -4.28
C VAL A 164 -15.16 -11.51 -4.36
N VAL A 165 -15.84 -10.95 -3.37
CA VAL A 165 -15.99 -9.51 -3.19
C VAL A 165 -15.19 -9.13 -1.94
N SER A 166 -14.31 -8.16 -2.06
CA SER A 166 -13.55 -7.58 -0.96
C SER A 166 -14.04 -6.17 -0.69
N GLU A 167 -14.18 -5.81 0.57
CA GLU A 167 -14.64 -4.50 1.02
C GLU A 167 -13.68 -3.96 2.10
N GLY A 168 -13.36 -2.66 2.02
CA GLY A 168 -12.55 -1.95 3.00
C GLY A 168 -13.35 -1.48 4.23
N ALA A 169 -12.63 -1.05 5.26
CA ALA A 169 -13.20 -0.55 6.51
C ALA A 169 -13.53 0.96 6.47
N GLU A 170 -13.09 1.67 5.43
CA GLU A 170 -13.37 3.09 5.25
C GLU A 170 -14.87 3.38 5.07
N GLU A 171 -15.33 4.57 5.52
CA GLU A 171 -16.74 4.97 5.43
C GLU A 171 -17.22 5.05 3.97
N VAL A 172 -16.39 5.63 3.10
CA VAL A 172 -16.57 5.57 1.64
C VAL A 172 -15.94 4.27 1.15
N LYS A 173 -16.66 3.16 1.39
CA LYS A 173 -16.18 1.79 1.16
C LYS A 173 -15.62 1.59 -0.24
N GLY A 174 -14.33 1.28 -0.31
CA GLY A 174 -13.73 0.65 -1.46
C GLY A 174 -14.20 -0.80 -1.52
N ALA A 175 -14.84 -1.17 -2.62
CA ALA A 175 -15.23 -2.55 -2.89
C ALA A 175 -14.71 -2.98 -4.26
N GLY A 176 -14.22 -4.21 -4.33
CA GLY A 176 -13.72 -4.82 -5.55
C GLY A 176 -14.19 -6.27 -5.64
N SER A 177 -14.27 -6.80 -6.86
CA SER A 177 -14.54 -8.20 -7.06
C SER A 177 -13.54 -8.83 -8.02
N ILE A 178 -13.20 -10.08 -7.75
CA ILE A 178 -12.33 -10.89 -8.59
C ILE A 178 -12.95 -12.28 -8.78
N PRO A 179 -12.69 -12.95 -9.92
CA PRO A 179 -13.08 -14.34 -10.09
C PRO A 179 -12.46 -15.21 -9.00
N LEU A 180 -13.22 -16.16 -8.46
CA LEU A 180 -12.74 -17.10 -7.44
C LEU A 180 -11.48 -17.84 -7.90
N ALA A 181 -11.39 -18.16 -9.20
CA ALA A 181 -10.19 -18.77 -9.78
C ALA A 181 -8.92 -17.93 -9.55
N LYS A 182 -9.01 -16.61 -9.68
CA LYS A 182 -7.89 -15.70 -9.41
C LYS A 182 -7.59 -15.61 -7.91
N ALA A 183 -8.62 -15.52 -7.09
CA ALA A 183 -8.50 -15.52 -5.63
C ALA A 183 -7.79 -16.78 -5.09
N MET A 184 -8.02 -17.93 -5.74
CA MET A 184 -7.42 -19.22 -5.38
C MET A 184 -5.99 -19.43 -5.90
N ASP A 185 -5.52 -18.60 -6.83
CA ASP A 185 -4.23 -18.75 -7.50
C ASP A 185 -3.10 -18.08 -6.70
N ASP A 186 -3.04 -16.75 -6.72
CA ASP A 186 -1.88 -15.98 -6.23
C ASP A 186 -2.25 -14.74 -5.40
N CYS A 187 -3.53 -14.55 -5.05
CA CYS A 187 -3.94 -13.43 -4.20
C CYS A 187 -3.41 -13.60 -2.76
N LEU A 188 -3.00 -12.48 -2.16
CA LEU A 188 -2.51 -12.39 -0.79
C LEU A 188 -3.42 -11.48 0.05
N VAL A 189 -3.63 -11.85 1.31
CA VAL A 189 -4.06 -10.94 2.38
C VAL A 189 -2.78 -10.48 3.08
N ALA A 190 -2.32 -9.28 2.74
CA ALA A 190 -1.03 -8.70 3.12
C ALA A 190 -1.20 -7.37 3.87
#